data_AF-A0A151IY67-F1
#
_entry.id   AF-A0A151IY67-F1
#
_cell.length_a   1.000
_cell.length_b   1.000
_cell.length_c   1.000
_cell.angle_alpha   90.00
_cell.angle_beta   90.00
_cell.angle_gamma   90.00
#
_symmetry.space_group_name_H-M   'P 1'
#
loop_
_entity.id
_entity.type
_entity.pdbx_description
1 polymer ?
#
loop_
_entity_poly.entity_id
_entity_poly.type
_entity_poly.pdbx_seq_one_letter_code
_entity_poly.pdbx_strand_id
1 'polypeptide(L)' 'MTNSVPDRWLEYNAFGDVIKGTKILAFKVPLKDAIARNLQPTQRFTTTALLEAFPHLKYIIDLTNTYRYYDQK' A
#
# COMPACT_ATOMS: atom_id res chain seq x y z
N MET A 1 -19.21 4.88 3.97
CA MET A 1 -18.04 4.06 4.36
C MET A 1 -16.98 4.98 4.90
N THR A 2 -16.42 4.72 6.09
CA THR A 2 -15.47 5.65 6.72
C THR A 2 -14.17 5.69 5.92
N ASN A 3 -13.67 6.89 5.60
CA ASN A 3 -12.33 7.09 5.02
C ASN A 3 -11.24 6.99 6.11
N SER A 4 -11.35 6.00 7.00
CA SER A 4 -10.38 5.77 8.07
C SER A 4 -9.26 4.85 7.62
N VAL A 5 -8.15 4.88 8.34
CA VAL A 5 -7.06 3.90 8.20
C VAL A 5 -7.56 2.54 8.67
N PRO A 6 -7.17 1.41 8.02
CA PRO A 6 -7.56 0.07 8.45
C PRO A 6 -7.00 -0.26 9.85
N ASP A 7 -7.69 -1.15 10.56
CA ASP A 7 -7.22 -1.65 11.85
C ASP A 7 -5.81 -2.26 11.73
N ARG A 8 -4.95 -1.99 12.73
CA ARG A 8 -3.54 -2.41 12.80
C ARG A 8 -2.65 -2.05 11.61
N TRP A 9 -3.11 -1.27 10.63
CA TRP A 9 -2.32 -0.94 9.42
C TRP A 9 -1.00 -0.23 9.74
N LEU A 10 -0.96 0.54 10.83
CA LEU A 10 0.25 1.25 11.29
C LEU A 10 1.27 0.33 12.00
N GLU A 11 0.90 -0.89 12.37
CA GLU A 11 1.77 -1.84 13.06
C GLU A 11 2.69 -2.60 12.08
N TYR A 12 2.39 -2.55 10.79
CA TYR A 12 3.14 -3.27 9.76
C TYR A 12 3.99 -2.31 8.91
N ASN A 13 5.18 -2.78 8.53
CA ASN A 13 6.01 -2.12 7.53
C ASN A 13 5.28 -2.00 6.18
N ALA A 14 5.67 -1.00 5.38
CA ALA A 14 5.06 -0.76 4.08
C ALA A 14 5.21 -1.97 3.13
N PHE A 15 6.41 -2.53 3.07
CA PHE A 15 6.77 -3.66 2.22
C PHE A 15 7.86 -4.50 2.89
N GLY A 16 7.92 -5.78 2.52
CA GLY A 16 9.01 -6.69 2.87
C GLY A 16 10.06 -6.78 1.76
N ASP A 17 10.89 -7.81 1.81
CA ASP A 17 11.84 -8.14 0.76
C ASP A 17 11.18 -8.98 -0.36
N VAL A 18 11.83 -8.99 -1.53
CA VAL A 18 11.46 -9.92 -2.61
C VAL A 18 11.68 -11.36 -2.13
N ILE A 19 10.65 -12.19 -2.25
CA ILE A 19 10.73 -13.60 -1.84
C ILE A 19 11.83 -14.28 -2.66
N LYS A 20 12.82 -14.85 -1.96
CA LYS A 20 14.00 -15.48 -2.54
C LYS A 20 13.62 -16.49 -3.64
N GLY A 21 14.24 -16.35 -4.81
CA GLY A 21 13.98 -17.23 -5.96
C GLY A 21 12.73 -16.85 -6.78
N THR A 22 12.07 -15.73 -6.45
CA THR A 22 10.88 -15.25 -7.18
C THR A 22 11.03 -13.76 -7.56
N LYS A 23 10.00 -13.21 -8.21
CA LYS A 23 9.82 -11.75 -8.41
C LYS A 23 8.63 -11.21 -7.59
N ILE A 24 8.25 -11.92 -6.54
CA ILE A 24 7.08 -11.59 -5.71
C ILE A 24 7.54 -10.71 -4.55
N LEU A 25 6.90 -9.55 -4.42
CA LEU A 25 7.07 -8.62 -3.32
C LEU A 25 5.75 -8.53 -2.55
N ALA A 26 5.81 -8.75 -1.23
CA ALA A 26 4.66 -8.54 -0.35
C ALA A 26 4.70 -7.12 0.24
N PHE A 27 3.56 -6.44 0.22
CA PHE A 27 3.38 -5.12 0.80
C PHE A 27 1.97 -4.96 1.37
N LYS A 28 1.80 -4.12 2.40
CA LYS A 28 0.47 -3.79 2.94
C LYS A 28 -0.27 -2.90 1.94
N VAL A 29 -1.59 -2.79 2.05
CA VAL A 29 -2.36 -1.98 1.08
C VAL A 29 -1.91 -0.50 1.10
N PRO A 30 -1.57 0.11 -0.04
CA PRO A 30 -1.35 1.55 -0.13
C PRO A 30 -2.68 2.28 0.04
N LEU A 31 -2.63 3.44 0.69
CA LEU A 31 -3.82 4.27 0.96
C LEU A 31 -3.82 5.49 0.04
N LYS A 32 -4.96 5.81 -0.56
CA LYS A 32 -5.15 7.08 -1.28
C LYS A 32 -4.99 8.28 -0.33
N ASP A 33 -4.61 9.42 -0.89
CA ASP A 33 -4.31 10.63 -0.12
C ASP A 33 -5.44 11.05 0.82
N ALA A 34 -6.70 10.85 0.40
CA ALA A 34 -7.86 11.16 1.24
C ALA A 34 -7.88 10.40 2.58
N ILE A 35 -7.29 9.20 2.64
CA ILE A 35 -7.15 8.40 3.87
C ILE A 35 -5.81 8.69 4.55
N ALA A 36 -4.72 8.78 3.78
CA ALA A 36 -3.37 8.94 4.31
C ALA A 36 -3.05 10.36 4.82
N ARG A 37 -3.82 11.39 4.43
CA ARG A 37 -3.55 12.81 4.79
C ARG A 37 -3.52 13.07 6.31
N ASN A 38 -4.22 12.25 7.09
CA ASN A 38 -4.26 12.38 8.55
C ASN A 38 -3.10 11.65 9.25
N LEU A 39 -2.24 10.94 8.50
CA LEU A 39 -1.05 10.28 9.01
C LEU A 39 0.18 11.20 8.96
N GLN A 40 1.13 10.95 9.85
CA GLN A 40 2.45 11.58 9.79
C GLN A 40 3.13 11.24 8.46
N PRO A 41 3.88 12.18 7.84
CA PRO A 41 4.51 11.94 6.54
C PRO A 41 5.33 10.65 6.47
N THR A 42 6.07 10.31 7.54
CA THR A 42 6.88 9.10 7.66
C THR A 42 6.07 7.80 7.75
N GLN A 43 4.78 7.88 8.07
CA GLN A 43 3.88 6.73 8.16
C GLN A 43 3.03 6.56 6.91
N ARG A 44 3.07 7.51 5.97
CA ARG A 44 2.27 7.46 4.75
C ARG A 44 2.84 6.41 3.80
N PHE A 45 1.93 5.61 3.27
CA PHE A 45 2.23 4.69 2.19
C PHE A 45 1.09 4.77 1.18
N THR A 46 1.34 5.48 0.08
CA THR A 46 0.39 5.75 -1.00
C THR A 46 0.78 4.95 -2.24
N THR A 47 -0.10 4.92 -3.25
CA THR A 47 0.21 4.29 -4.54
C THR A 47 1.42 4.96 -5.22
N THR A 48 1.55 6.28 -5.10
CA THR A 48 2.75 7.02 -5.55
C THR A 48 4.00 6.54 -4.83
N ALA A 49 3.97 6.45 -3.50
CA ALA A 49 5.11 5.98 -2.71
C ALA A 49 5.53 4.54 -3.09
N LEU A 50 4.56 3.67 -3.39
CA LEU A 50 4.83 2.31 -3.88
C LEU A 50 5.57 2.33 -5.23
N LEU A 51 5.11 3.14 -6.19
CA LEU A 51 5.70 3.21 -7.52
C LEU A 51 7.08 3.89 -7.53
N GLU A 52 7.30 4.86 -6.64
CA GLU A 52 8.61 5.48 -6.43
C GLU A 52 9.63 4.49 -5.83
N ALA A 53 9.19 3.69 -4.85
CA ALA A 53 10.04 2.65 -4.25
C ALA A 53 10.33 1.49 -5.22
N PHE A 54 9.36 1.16 -6.09
CA PHE A 54 9.45 0.03 -7.03
C PHE A 54 9.07 0.46 -8.47
N PRO A 55 9.92 1.25 -9.15
CA PRO A 55 9.61 1.81 -10.47
C PRO A 55 9.47 0.78 -11.59
N HIS A 56 9.87 -0.48 -11.32
CA HIS A 56 9.77 -1.59 -12.27
C HIS A 56 8.65 -2.58 -11.94
N LEU A 57 7.76 -2.25 -10.98
CA LEU A 57 6.58 -3.06 -10.67
C LEU A 57 5.67 -3.16 -11.90
N LYS A 58 5.30 -4.39 -12.29
CA LYS A 58 4.52 -4.66 -13.51
C LYS A 58 3.09 -5.13 -13.25
N TYR A 59 2.89 -5.92 -12.21
CA TYR A 59 1.61 -6.53 -11.89
C TYR A 59 1.33 -6.40 -10.40
N ILE A 60 0.07 -6.15 -10.05
CA ILE A 60 -0.42 -6.11 -8.68
C ILE A 60 -1.55 -7.12 -8.57
N ILE A 61 -1.47 -7.97 -7.54
CA ILE A 61 -2.55 -8.87 -7.14
C ILE A 61 -3.15 -8.30 -5.86
N ASP A 62 -4.33 -7.69 -5.96
CA ASP A 62 -5.06 -7.14 -4.82
C ASP A 62 -5.98 -8.19 -4.20
N LEU A 63 -5.78 -8.47 -2.91
CA LEU A 63 -6.51 -9.47 -2.14
C LEU A 63 -7.44 -8.85 -1.08
N THR A 64 -7.67 -7.54 -1.12
CA THR A 64 -8.37 -6.81 -0.04
C THR A 64 -9.89 -6.94 -0.07
N ASN A 65 -10.47 -7.48 -1.14
CA ASN A 65 -11.91 -7.60 -1.37
C ASN A 65 -12.67 -6.27 -1.11
N THR A 66 -12.08 -5.15 -1.48
CA THR A 66 -12.70 -3.83 -1.36
C THR A 66 -12.07 -2.83 -2.34
N TYR A 67 -12.85 -1.82 -2.76
CA TYR A 67 -12.38 -0.70 -3.60
C TYR A 67 -12.09 0.57 -2.77
N ARG A 68 -12.05 0.45 -1.44
CA ARG A 68 -11.98 1.60 -0.52
C ARG A 68 -10.61 2.27 -0.51
N TYR A 69 -9.54 1.48 -0.55
CA TYR A 69 -8.21 1.91 -0.10
C TYR A 69 -7.45 2.77 -1.11
N TYR A 70 -7.57 2.48 -2.39
CA TYR A 70 -6.92 3.21 -3.47
C TYR A 70 -7.78 3.19 -4.73
N ASP A 71 -7.49 4.08 -5.67
CA ASP A 71 -8.22 4.14 -6.94
C ASP A 71 -7.58 3.16 -7.93
N GLN A 72 -8.35 2.19 -8.43
CA GLN A 72 -7.88 1.14 -9.34
C GLN A 72 -7.77 1.58 -10.82
N LYS A 73 -7.55 2.87 -11.07
CA LYS A 73 -7.51 3.43 -12.43
C LYS A 73 -6.12 3.40 -13.03
#